data_AF-A0A4Z0A097-F1
#
_entry.id   AF-A0A4Z0A097-F1
#
_cell.length_a   1.000
_cell.length_b   1.000
_cell.length_c   1.000
_cell.angle_alpha   90.00
_cell.angle_beta   90.00
_cell.angle_gamma   90.00
#
_symmetry.space_group_name_H-M   'P 1'
#
loop_
_entity.id
_entity.type
_entity.pdbx_description
1 polymer ?
#
loop_
_entity_poly.entity_id
_entity_poly.type
_entity_poly.pdbx_seq_one_letter_code
_entity_poly.pdbx_strand_id
1 'polypeptide(L)'
;MNGWTERGTMFSSFYDMACMPTSLPPVLGINLQYMKQKVLRCLKWHKESYIDHFDSMNCRATTNFCESELEALYEAFGLNMFDISEPCEGLRREMFCYYIVIDIISYLLQPSTCDLLGIDPAAQNFSTVSWPINSAFDAAFDVLRDSHEHIAALLESSVRILIYVGTYDWGCNWVGNEQWMLALVWSGCEAFVGTEFRE
;
A
#
# COMPACT_ATOMS: atom_id res chain seq x y z
N MET A 1 3.33 2.54 10.15
CA MET A 1 3.39 2.50 8.68
C MET A 1 2.68 1.24 8.26
N ASN A 2 1.75 1.38 7.33
CA ASN A 2 0.91 0.31 6.85
C ASN A 2 1.59 -0.29 5.60
N GLY A 3 1.64 -1.61 5.50
CA GLY A 3 2.51 -2.31 4.55
C GLY A 3 1.79 -2.81 3.30
N TRP A 4 2.50 -2.82 2.17
CA TRP A 4 2.15 -3.55 0.95
C TRP A 4 3.03 -4.79 0.83
N THR A 5 2.48 -5.97 1.14
CA THR A 5 3.27 -7.20 1.32
C THR A 5 2.92 -8.29 0.30
N GLU A 6 1.63 -8.44 0.00
CA GLU A 6 1.08 -9.36 -1.00
C GLU A 6 0.06 -8.57 -1.82
N ARG A 7 0.15 -8.68 -3.14
CA ARG A 7 -0.53 -7.79 -4.07
C ARG A 7 -1.93 -8.26 -4.43
N GLY A 8 -2.14 -9.57 -4.49
CA GLY A 8 -3.44 -10.15 -4.83
C GLY A 8 -4.54 -9.70 -3.87
N THR A 9 -4.33 -9.90 -2.57
CA THR A 9 -5.27 -9.52 -1.52
C THR A 9 -5.37 -8.00 -1.37
N MET A 10 -4.27 -7.27 -1.60
CA MET A 10 -4.31 -5.81 -1.58
C MET A 10 -5.24 -5.28 -2.67
N PHE A 11 -5.12 -5.75 -3.91
CA PHE A 11 -6.02 -5.31 -4.98
C PHE A 11 -7.47 -5.71 -4.77
N SER A 12 -7.77 -6.89 -4.19
CA SER A 12 -9.15 -7.22 -3.84
C SER A 12 -9.72 -6.28 -2.78
N SER A 13 -8.91 -5.97 -1.77
CA SER A 13 -9.33 -5.19 -0.61
C SER A 13 -9.69 -3.73 -0.91
N PHE A 14 -9.20 -3.17 -2.02
CA PHE A 14 -9.57 -1.81 -2.45
C PHE A 14 -11.07 -1.64 -2.65
N TYR A 15 -11.74 -2.67 -3.18
CA TYR A 15 -13.21 -2.68 -3.28
C TYR A 15 -13.84 -2.77 -1.89
N ASP A 16 -13.37 -3.67 -1.03
CA ASP A 16 -13.94 -3.84 0.31
C ASP A 16 -13.86 -2.54 1.12
N MET A 17 -12.73 -1.84 1.05
CA MET A 17 -12.54 -0.57 1.77
C MET A 17 -13.39 0.58 1.22
N ALA A 18 -13.53 0.68 -0.11
CA ALA A 18 -14.15 1.85 -0.73
C ALA A 18 -15.65 1.68 -1.02
N CYS A 19 -16.11 0.45 -1.17
CA CYS A 19 -17.43 0.10 -1.69
C CYS A 19 -18.31 -0.68 -0.71
N MET A 20 -17.76 -1.17 0.41
CA MET A 20 -18.49 -1.89 1.45
C MET A 20 -18.40 -1.14 2.78
N PRO A 21 -19.36 -1.35 3.72
CA PRO A 21 -19.32 -0.73 5.04
C PRO A 21 -18.28 -1.40 5.95
N THR A 22 -17.00 -1.33 5.56
CA THR A 22 -15.90 -2.06 6.21
C THR A 22 -15.28 -1.24 7.32
N SER A 23 -14.70 -0.07 6.99
CA SER A 23 -14.21 0.90 7.97
C SER A 23 -15.13 2.12 8.11
N LEU A 24 -15.78 2.49 7.01
CA LEU A 24 -16.74 3.60 6.89
C LEU A 24 -17.87 3.16 5.94
N PRO A 25 -19.02 3.86 5.91
CA PRO A 25 -20.00 3.68 4.83
C PRO A 25 -19.35 3.82 3.43
N PRO A 26 -19.88 3.16 2.39
CA PRO A 26 -19.29 3.19 1.04
C PRO A 26 -19.06 4.62 0.52
N VAL A 27 -17.80 4.92 0.15
CA VAL A 27 -17.38 6.29 -0.25
C VAL A 27 -17.44 6.52 -1.77
N LEU A 28 -17.40 5.46 -2.59
CA LEU A 28 -17.43 5.58 -4.07
C LEU A 28 -18.83 5.51 -4.70
N GLY A 29 -19.89 5.43 -3.89
CA GLY A 29 -21.28 5.61 -4.34
C GLY A 29 -21.71 4.68 -5.49
N ILE A 30 -21.96 5.22 -6.69
CA ILE A 30 -22.50 4.48 -7.85
C ILE A 30 -21.48 3.59 -8.59
N ASN A 31 -20.17 3.74 -8.30
CA ASN A 31 -19.12 3.04 -9.04
C ASN A 31 -18.83 1.62 -8.54
N LEU A 32 -19.63 1.10 -7.59
CA LEU A 32 -19.41 -0.23 -6.98
C LEU A 32 -19.35 -1.34 -8.02
N GLN A 33 -20.29 -1.35 -8.97
CA GLN A 33 -20.37 -2.43 -9.97
C GLN A 33 -19.19 -2.39 -10.93
N TYR A 34 -18.73 -1.18 -11.29
CA TYR A 34 -17.56 -0.99 -12.12
C TYR A 34 -16.31 -1.50 -11.41
N MET A 35 -16.05 -1.01 -10.19
CA MET A 35 -14.87 -1.40 -9.41
C MET A 35 -14.86 -2.90 -9.14
N LYS A 36 -16.00 -3.50 -8.80
CA LYS A 36 -16.14 -4.95 -8.61
C LYS A 36 -15.73 -5.74 -9.85
N GLN A 37 -16.16 -5.32 -11.04
CA GLN A 37 -15.77 -5.97 -12.30
C GLN A 37 -14.27 -5.83 -12.57
N LYS A 38 -13.68 -4.67 -12.26
CA LYS A 38 -12.25 -4.42 -12.45
C LYS A 38 -11.40 -5.21 -11.47
N VAL A 39 -11.81 -5.33 -10.21
CA VAL A 39 -11.18 -6.23 -9.23
C VAL A 39 -11.19 -7.67 -9.73
N LEU A 40 -12.33 -8.21 -10.19
CA LEU A 40 -12.39 -9.58 -10.70
C LEU A 40 -11.43 -9.81 -11.87
N ARG A 41 -11.33 -8.84 -12.79
CA ARG A 41 -10.39 -8.91 -13.92
C ARG A 41 -8.93 -8.81 -13.44
N CYS A 42 -8.65 -7.90 -12.51
CA CYS A 42 -7.34 -7.72 -11.90
C CYS A 42 -6.86 -9.02 -11.25
N LEU A 43 -7.67 -9.63 -10.37
CA LEU A 43 -7.31 -10.87 -9.66
C LEU A 43 -7.11 -12.05 -10.60
N LYS A 44 -7.95 -12.17 -11.64
CA LYS A 44 -7.77 -13.20 -12.66
C LYS A 44 -6.41 -13.07 -13.33
N TRP A 45 -6.10 -11.86 -13.81
CA TRP A 45 -4.84 -11.61 -14.50
C TRP A 45 -3.64 -11.69 -13.55
N HIS A 46 -3.81 -11.30 -12.28
CA HIS A 46 -2.80 -11.45 -11.24
C HIS A 46 -2.44 -12.91 -11.06
N LYS A 47 -3.45 -13.79 -10.89
CA LYS A 47 -3.21 -15.23 -10.80
C LYS A 47 -2.42 -15.75 -12.01
N GLU A 48 -2.87 -15.42 -13.22
CA GLU A 48 -2.25 -15.88 -14.46
C GLU A 48 -0.78 -15.39 -14.60
N SER A 49 -0.49 -14.13 -14.24
CA SER A 49 0.81 -13.49 -14.44
C SER A 49 1.80 -13.64 -13.28
N TYR A 50 1.33 -13.77 -12.03
CA TYR A 50 2.20 -13.82 -10.85
C TYR A 50 2.32 -15.21 -10.25
N ILE A 51 1.20 -15.94 -10.22
CA ILE A 51 1.10 -17.20 -9.49
C ILE A 51 1.33 -18.39 -10.43
N ASP A 52 0.57 -18.45 -11.52
CA ASP A 52 0.65 -19.56 -12.47
C ASP A 52 1.93 -19.46 -13.32
N HIS A 53 2.28 -18.25 -13.78
CA HIS A 53 3.46 -18.01 -14.62
C HIS A 53 4.10 -16.65 -14.35
N PHE A 54 5.06 -16.60 -13.42
CA PHE A 54 5.81 -15.37 -13.17
C PHE A 54 6.60 -14.91 -14.41
N ASP A 55 6.13 -13.82 -15.02
CA ASP A 55 6.79 -13.09 -16.11
C ASP A 55 6.74 -11.59 -15.82
N SER A 56 7.91 -10.97 -15.65
CA SER A 56 7.99 -9.57 -15.18
C SER A 56 7.26 -8.57 -16.07
N MET A 57 7.14 -8.85 -17.37
CA MET A 57 6.45 -7.97 -18.31
C MET A 57 4.93 -8.10 -18.18
N ASN A 58 4.41 -9.33 -18.09
CA ASN A 58 3.00 -9.59 -17.82
C ASN A 58 2.60 -9.12 -16.42
N CYS A 59 3.43 -9.37 -15.41
CA CYS A 59 3.29 -8.83 -14.05
C CYS A 59 3.14 -7.31 -14.08
N ARG A 60 4.02 -6.61 -14.80
CA ARG A 60 3.96 -5.15 -14.97
C ARG A 60 2.65 -4.73 -15.62
N ALA A 61 2.26 -5.38 -16.72
CA ALA A 61 1.03 -5.05 -17.43
C ALA A 61 -0.21 -5.24 -16.54
N THR A 62 -0.24 -6.33 -15.77
CA THR A 62 -1.30 -6.60 -14.79
C THR A 62 -1.34 -5.55 -13.70
N THR A 63 -0.20 -5.21 -13.08
CA THR A 63 -0.14 -4.17 -12.03
C THR A 63 -0.61 -2.82 -12.55
N ASN A 64 -0.10 -2.38 -13.70
CA ASN A 64 -0.52 -1.12 -14.31
C ASN A 64 -2.03 -1.10 -14.58
N PHE A 65 -2.60 -2.22 -15.03
CA PHE A 65 -4.05 -2.35 -15.22
C PHE A 65 -4.79 -2.19 -13.88
N CYS A 66 -4.41 -2.94 -12.85
CA CYS A 66 -5.03 -2.89 -11.54
C CYS A 66 -4.95 -1.49 -10.90
N GLU A 67 -3.77 -0.87 -10.89
CA GLU A 67 -3.57 0.49 -10.36
C GLU A 67 -4.41 1.51 -11.14
N SER A 68 -4.39 1.46 -12.48
CA SER A 68 -5.14 2.42 -13.31
C SER A 68 -6.67 2.29 -13.17
N GLU A 69 -7.18 1.11 -12.85
CA GLU A 69 -8.61 0.85 -12.79
C GLU A 69 -9.19 0.95 -11.38
N LEU A 70 -8.36 0.78 -10.35
CA LEU A 70 -8.77 0.79 -8.95
C LEU A 70 -8.31 2.05 -8.23
N GLU A 71 -7.03 2.42 -8.35
CA GLU A 71 -6.46 3.59 -7.66
C GLU A 71 -6.79 4.89 -8.36
N ALA A 72 -6.64 4.97 -9.69
CA ALA A 72 -6.98 6.20 -10.40
C ALA A 72 -8.48 6.56 -10.27
N LEU A 73 -9.34 5.55 -10.14
CA LEU A 73 -10.76 5.75 -9.86
C LEU A 73 -10.96 6.39 -8.47
N TYR A 74 -10.27 5.88 -7.45
CA TYR A 74 -10.32 6.43 -6.10
C TYR A 74 -9.74 7.86 -6.04
N GLU A 75 -8.59 8.09 -6.67
CA GLU A 75 -7.96 9.42 -6.77
C GLU A 75 -8.88 10.45 -7.44
N ALA A 76 -9.66 10.05 -8.44
CA ALA A 76 -10.62 10.93 -9.12
C ALA A 76 -11.76 11.43 -8.21
N PHE A 77 -12.02 10.77 -7.08
CA PHE A 77 -12.96 11.24 -6.05
C PHE A 77 -12.35 12.28 -5.11
N GLY A 78 -11.03 12.52 -5.20
CA GLY A 78 -10.34 13.48 -4.35
C GLY A 78 -10.26 13.04 -2.88
N LEU A 79 -10.32 11.74 -2.61
CA LEU A 79 -10.20 11.18 -1.26
C LEU A 79 -8.74 10.90 -0.91
N ASN A 80 -8.42 10.99 0.38
CA ASN A 80 -7.08 10.74 0.88
C ASN A 80 -6.79 9.24 0.98
N MET A 81 -5.83 8.75 0.18
CA MET A 81 -5.47 7.33 0.16
C MET A 81 -4.89 6.81 1.49
N PHE A 82 -4.39 7.70 2.34
CA PHE A 82 -3.82 7.38 3.65
C PHE A 82 -4.85 7.49 4.80
N ASP A 83 -6.00 8.13 4.53
CA ASP A 83 -7.12 8.24 5.45
C ASP A 83 -8.44 8.43 4.66
N ILE A 84 -9.18 7.34 4.47
CA ILE A 84 -10.43 7.29 3.71
C ILE A 84 -11.55 8.17 4.30
N SER A 85 -11.40 8.64 5.54
CA SER A 85 -12.37 9.55 6.17
C SER A 85 -12.21 11.00 5.72
N GLU A 86 -11.10 11.34 5.06
CA GLU A 86 -10.72 12.72 4.74
C GLU A 86 -10.58 12.95 3.22
N PRO A 87 -10.85 14.18 2.74
CA PRO A 87 -10.44 14.57 1.39
C PRO A 87 -8.91 14.64 1.28
N CYS A 88 -8.38 14.44 0.08
CA CYS A 88 -6.95 14.64 -0.18
C CYS A 88 -6.64 16.13 -0.29
N GLU A 89 -5.93 16.68 0.68
CA GLU A 89 -5.54 18.09 0.68
C GLU A 89 -4.17 18.32 0.01
N GLY A 90 -4.14 19.20 -1.00
CA GLY A 90 -2.90 19.53 -1.71
C GLY A 90 -2.50 18.51 -2.78
N LEU A 91 -1.21 18.48 -3.16
CA LEU A 91 -0.72 17.55 -4.18
C LEU A 91 -0.26 16.23 -3.54
N ARG A 92 -0.91 15.11 -3.89
CA ARG A 92 -0.64 13.77 -3.34
C ARG A 92 0.83 13.37 -3.41
N ARG A 93 1.52 13.66 -4.52
CA ARG A 93 2.92 13.22 -4.74
C ARG A 93 3.92 13.95 -3.86
N GLU A 94 3.67 15.20 -3.55
CA GLU A 94 4.60 16.07 -2.81
C GLU A 94 4.24 16.16 -1.33
N MET A 95 2.94 16.18 -1.03
CA MET A 95 2.40 16.47 0.30
C MET A 95 1.68 15.27 0.92
N PHE A 96 1.51 14.17 0.19
CA PHE A 96 0.80 12.98 0.68
C PHE A 96 -0.61 13.30 1.23
N CYS A 97 -1.30 14.27 0.63
CA CYS A 97 -2.60 14.75 1.10
C CYS A 97 -2.58 15.49 2.47
N TYR A 98 -1.41 15.88 2.99
CA TYR A 98 -1.27 16.57 4.29
C TYR A 98 -0.39 17.82 4.19
N TYR A 99 -0.97 19.01 4.44
CA TYR A 99 -0.22 20.28 4.38
C TYR A 99 0.94 20.39 5.38
N ILE A 100 0.89 19.66 6.50
CA ILE A 100 1.98 19.64 7.51
C ILE A 100 3.34 19.23 6.91
N VAL A 101 3.34 18.52 5.79
CA VAL A 101 4.57 18.16 5.06
C VAL A 101 5.36 19.42 4.66
N ILE A 102 4.69 20.53 4.33
CA ILE A 102 5.35 21.81 4.03
C ILE A 102 6.12 22.32 5.26
N ASP A 103 5.51 22.25 6.44
CA ASP A 103 6.14 22.69 7.69
C ASP A 103 7.31 21.79 8.08
N ILE A 104 7.18 20.48 7.87
CA ILE A 104 8.25 19.50 8.09
C ILE A 104 9.45 19.81 7.20
N ILE A 105 9.23 20.00 5.89
CA ILE A 105 10.29 20.36 4.94
C ILE A 105 10.94 21.67 5.36
N SER A 106 10.13 22.68 5.69
CA SER A 106 10.62 24.01 6.10
C SER A 106 11.47 23.93 7.36
N TYR A 107 11.06 23.14 8.35
CA TYR A 107 11.81 22.92 9.59
C TYR A 107 13.14 22.21 9.35
N LEU A 108 13.15 21.16 8.52
CA LEU A 108 14.36 20.40 8.20
C LEU A 108 15.36 21.17 7.33
N LEU A 109 14.89 22.21 6.64
CA LEU A 109 15.74 23.13 5.85
C LEU A 109 16.24 24.34 6.66
N GLN A 110 15.83 24.53 7.92
CA GLN A 110 16.33 25.63 8.73
C GLN A 110 17.84 25.48 8.96
N PRO A 111 18.66 26.54 8.78
CA PRO A 111 20.10 26.45 8.99
C PRO A 111 20.46 25.94 10.39
N SER A 112 19.75 26.41 11.42
CA SER A 112 19.94 25.93 12.79
C SER A 112 19.66 24.44 12.96
N THR A 113 18.65 23.91 12.25
CA THR A 113 18.32 22.47 12.26
C THR A 113 19.38 21.68 11.50
N CYS A 114 19.79 22.14 10.32
CA CYS A 114 20.87 21.53 9.55
C CYS A 114 22.20 21.49 10.31
N ASP A 115 22.58 22.60 10.94
CA ASP A 115 23.79 22.72 11.76
C ASP A 115 23.74 21.77 12.97
N LEU A 116 22.58 21.70 13.63
CA LEU A 116 22.37 20.81 14.78
C LEU A 116 22.47 19.32 14.39
N LEU A 117 21.91 18.95 13.22
CA LEU A 117 21.95 17.59 12.69
C LEU A 117 23.29 17.25 12.01
N GLY A 118 24.18 18.24 11.82
CA GLY A 118 25.46 18.05 11.14
C GLY A 118 25.33 17.74 9.65
N ILE A 119 24.31 18.30 8.98
CA ILE A 119 24.10 18.12 7.54
C ILE A 119 25.25 18.77 6.77
N ASP A 120 25.78 18.06 5.77
CA ASP A 120 26.81 18.59 4.88
C ASP A 120 26.31 19.89 4.21
N PRO A 121 27.07 21.00 4.25
CA PRO A 121 26.69 22.23 3.55
C PRO A 121 26.41 22.05 2.05
N ALA A 122 26.96 21.02 1.41
CA ALA A 122 26.69 20.66 0.02
C ALA A 122 25.36 19.91 -0.19
N ALA A 123 24.70 19.44 0.88
CA ALA A 123 23.50 18.61 0.86
C ALA A 123 22.28 19.31 1.53
N GLN A 124 22.11 20.60 1.30
CA GLN A 124 21.03 21.42 1.90
C GLN A 124 19.68 21.37 1.15
N ASN A 125 19.48 20.37 0.29
CA ASN A 125 18.18 20.15 -0.36
C ASN A 125 17.51 18.94 0.30
N PHE A 126 16.32 19.15 0.85
CA PHE A 126 15.51 18.10 1.46
C PHE A 126 14.26 17.86 0.63
N SER A 127 13.98 16.59 0.34
CA SER A 127 12.70 16.14 -0.21
C SER A 127 12.22 14.93 0.59
N THR A 128 10.90 14.81 0.73
CA THR A 128 10.28 13.66 1.42
C THR A 128 10.41 12.35 0.64
N VAL A 129 10.55 12.45 -0.69
CA VAL A 129 10.77 11.32 -1.60
C VAL A 129 11.93 11.63 -2.53
N SER A 130 12.76 10.63 -2.79
CA SER A 130 13.69 10.63 -3.91
C SER A 130 13.03 9.94 -5.11
N TRP A 131 12.43 10.72 -6.00
CA TRP A 131 11.82 10.20 -7.23
C TRP A 131 12.79 9.41 -8.12
N PRO A 132 14.07 9.80 -8.27
CA PRO A 132 15.03 8.98 -9.00
C PRO A 132 15.22 7.58 -8.40
N ILE A 133 15.27 7.47 -7.07
CA ILE A 133 15.36 6.17 -6.39
C ILE A 133 14.05 5.40 -6.57
N ASN A 134 12.89 6.04 -6.36
CA ASN A 134 11.59 5.42 -6.56
C ASN A 134 11.45 4.83 -7.98
N SER A 135 11.81 5.59 -9.01
CA SER A 135 11.81 5.12 -10.40
C SER A 135 12.83 4.01 -10.67
N ALA A 136 13.97 4.01 -9.96
CA ALA A 136 14.95 2.93 -10.09
C ALA A 136 14.43 1.60 -9.51
N PHE A 137 13.73 1.63 -8.37
CA PHE A 137 13.05 0.46 -7.81
C PHE A 137 11.97 -0.07 -8.76
N ASP A 138 11.18 0.83 -9.35
CA ASP A 138 10.19 0.47 -10.35
C ASP A 138 10.85 -0.15 -11.59
N ALA A 139 11.87 0.48 -12.17
CA ALA A 139 12.59 -0.02 -13.34
C ALA A 139 13.27 -1.38 -13.10
N ALA A 140 13.65 -1.68 -11.86
CA ALA A 140 14.20 -2.97 -11.44
C ALA A 140 13.15 -4.06 -11.22
N PHE A 141 11.85 -3.75 -11.41
CA PHE A 141 10.72 -4.62 -11.12
C PHE A 141 10.62 -5.06 -9.65
N ASP A 142 11.25 -4.32 -8.75
CA ASP A 142 11.29 -4.67 -7.33
C ASP A 142 9.90 -4.58 -6.70
N VAL A 143 9.14 -3.56 -7.09
CA VAL A 143 7.75 -3.36 -6.66
C VAL A 143 6.85 -4.55 -7.00
N LEU A 144 7.19 -5.37 -8.01
CA LEU A 144 6.39 -6.53 -8.42
C LEU A 144 6.66 -7.78 -7.58
N ARG A 145 7.59 -7.73 -6.63
CA ARG A 145 7.94 -8.88 -5.80
C ARG A 145 7.19 -8.81 -4.48
N ASP A 146 6.30 -9.77 -4.28
CA ASP A 146 5.63 -9.94 -3.00
C ASP A 146 6.61 -10.53 -1.97
N SER A 147 6.45 -10.14 -0.71
CA SER A 147 7.40 -10.48 0.37
C SER A 147 6.82 -11.39 1.44
N HIS A 148 5.55 -11.79 1.32
CA HIS A 148 4.87 -12.63 2.30
C HIS A 148 5.55 -13.99 2.51
N GLU A 149 6.16 -14.59 1.49
CA GLU A 149 6.92 -15.85 1.64
C GLU A 149 8.17 -15.67 2.54
N HIS A 150 8.80 -14.49 2.50
CA HIS A 150 9.92 -14.18 3.41
C HIS A 150 9.44 -14.05 4.86
N ILE A 151 8.21 -13.56 5.07
CA ILE A 151 7.57 -13.53 6.39
C ILE A 151 7.36 -14.95 6.90
N ALA A 152 6.89 -15.89 6.06
CA ALA A 152 6.79 -17.29 6.44
C ALA A 152 8.15 -17.87 6.88
N ALA A 153 9.21 -17.64 6.11
CA ALA A 153 10.57 -18.11 6.46
C ALA A 153 11.09 -17.53 7.79
N LEU A 154 10.75 -16.28 8.09
CA LEU A 154 11.08 -15.63 9.37
C LEU A 154 10.31 -16.28 10.53
N LEU A 155 9.02 -16.58 10.36
CA LEU A 155 8.20 -17.26 11.36
C LEU A 155 8.72 -18.68 11.64
N GLU A 156 9.10 -19.44 10.61
CA GLU A 156 9.76 -20.75 10.75
C GLU A 156 11.06 -20.65 11.55
N SER A 157 11.75 -19.52 11.42
CA SER A 157 12.98 -19.21 12.17
C SER A 157 12.71 -18.66 13.58
N SER A 158 11.47 -18.76 14.08
CA SER A 158 11.03 -18.25 15.38
C SER A 158 11.22 -16.74 15.58
N VAL A 159 11.28 -15.96 14.49
CA VAL A 159 11.27 -14.50 14.54
C VAL A 159 9.84 -14.04 14.81
N ARG A 160 9.66 -13.24 15.86
CA ARG A 160 8.35 -12.63 16.16
C ARG A 160 8.08 -11.48 15.22
N ILE A 161 6.90 -11.47 14.60
CA ILE A 161 6.47 -10.47 13.63
C ILE A 161 5.22 -9.78 14.17
N LEU A 162 5.18 -8.45 14.05
CA LEU A 162 4.02 -7.62 14.35
C LEU A 162 3.60 -6.91 13.06
N ILE A 163 2.39 -7.21 12.59
CA ILE A 163 1.73 -6.45 11.52
C ILE A 163 0.66 -5.59 12.20
N TYR A 164 0.73 -4.28 11.98
CA TYR A 164 -0.24 -3.32 12.49
C TYR A 164 -0.64 -2.40 11.35
N VAL A 165 -1.93 -2.13 11.22
CA VAL A 165 -2.50 -1.39 10.10
C VAL A 165 -3.64 -0.53 10.62
N GLY A 166 -3.61 0.77 10.30
CA GLY A 166 -4.68 1.69 10.65
C GLY A 166 -5.96 1.38 9.88
N THR A 167 -7.11 1.38 10.54
CA THR A 167 -8.39 0.98 9.94
C THR A 167 -8.86 1.93 8.84
N TYR A 168 -8.38 3.17 8.78
CA TYR A 168 -8.78 4.17 7.79
C TYR A 168 -7.82 4.35 6.62
N ASP A 169 -6.65 3.71 6.64
CA ASP A 169 -5.78 3.70 5.47
C ASP A 169 -6.41 2.88 4.35
N TRP A 170 -6.54 3.46 3.17
CA TRP A 170 -7.11 2.80 2.01
C TRP A 170 -6.03 2.13 1.14
N GLY A 171 -4.89 2.80 0.95
CA GLY A 171 -3.84 2.39 0.02
C GLY A 171 -3.04 1.17 0.47
N CYS A 172 -2.82 0.99 1.77
CA CYS A 172 -2.18 -0.20 2.36
C CYS A 172 -3.06 -0.80 3.46
N ASN A 173 -4.35 -0.94 3.14
CA ASN A 173 -5.41 -1.15 4.11
C ASN A 173 -5.33 -2.45 4.93
N TRP A 174 -6.08 -2.46 6.02
CA TRP A 174 -6.10 -3.55 6.99
C TRP A 174 -6.76 -4.82 6.44
N VAL A 175 -7.74 -4.69 5.53
CA VAL A 175 -8.45 -5.84 4.94
C VAL A 175 -7.52 -6.67 4.07
N GLY A 176 -6.77 -6.04 3.17
CA GLY A 176 -5.79 -6.72 2.33
C GLY A 176 -4.68 -7.35 3.17
N ASN A 177 -4.25 -6.65 4.22
CA ASN A 177 -3.27 -7.16 5.16
C ASN A 177 -3.76 -8.38 5.96
N GLU A 178 -4.99 -8.33 6.49
CA GLU A 178 -5.62 -9.46 7.17
C GLU A 178 -5.76 -10.66 6.25
N GLN A 179 -6.24 -10.45 5.02
CA GLN A 179 -6.46 -11.51 4.04
C GLN A 179 -5.17 -12.28 3.73
N TRP A 180 -4.03 -11.61 3.48
CA TRP A 180 -2.78 -12.34 3.21
C TRP A 180 -2.23 -13.01 4.47
N MET A 181 -2.40 -12.40 5.65
CA MET A 181 -1.97 -13.01 6.92
C MET A 181 -2.73 -14.30 7.22
N LEU A 182 -4.04 -14.32 6.99
CA LEU A 182 -4.88 -15.51 7.18
C LEU A 182 -4.61 -16.59 6.12
N ALA A 183 -4.16 -16.21 4.93
CA ALA A 183 -3.79 -17.12 3.85
C ALA A 183 -2.33 -17.61 3.92
N LEU A 184 -1.48 -17.02 4.78
CA LEU A 184 -0.06 -17.33 4.85
C LEU A 184 0.16 -18.76 5.34
N VAL A 185 0.88 -19.56 4.55
CA VAL A 185 1.23 -20.94 4.89
C VAL A 185 2.55 -20.97 5.68
N TRP A 186 2.48 -21.43 6.93
CA TRP A 186 3.63 -21.68 7.81
C TRP A 186 3.21 -22.64 8.94
N SER A 187 4.17 -23.15 9.72
CA SER A 187 3.93 -24.20 10.73
C SER A 187 2.88 -23.87 11.78
N GLY A 188 2.63 -22.58 12.05
CA GLY A 188 1.66 -22.11 13.03
C GLY A 188 0.36 -21.54 12.46
N CYS A 189 0.10 -21.66 11.15
CA CYS A 189 -1.04 -21.02 10.51
C CYS A 189 -2.40 -21.47 11.08
N GLU A 190 -2.58 -22.77 11.38
CA GLU A 190 -3.83 -23.29 11.95
C GLU A 190 -4.14 -22.66 13.32
N ALA A 191 -3.12 -22.53 14.18
CA ALA A 191 -3.27 -21.91 15.50
C ALA A 191 -3.55 -20.40 15.39
N PHE A 192 -2.92 -19.73 14.41
CA PHE A 192 -3.14 -18.32 14.14
C PHE A 192 -4.58 -18.07 13.66
N VAL A 193 -5.04 -18.79 12.65
CA VAL A 193 -6.41 -18.68 12.10
C VAL A 193 -7.47 -19.12 13.13
N GLY A 194 -7.15 -20.08 13.99
CA GLY A 194 -8.02 -20.53 15.08
C GLY A 194 -8.13 -19.56 16.26
N THR A 195 -7.33 -18.49 16.30
CA THR A 195 -7.39 -17.48 17.34
C THR A 195 -8.42 -16.42 16.95
N GLU A 196 -9.32 -16.07 17.88
CA GLU A 196 -10.28 -14.99 17.67
C GLU A 196 -9.55 -13.65 17.45
N PHE A 197 -9.97 -12.92 16.41
CA PHE A 197 -9.49 -11.58 16.15
C PHE A 197 -9.82 -10.67 17.34
N ARG A 198 -8.81 -9.97 17.86
CA ARG A 198 -8.99 -9.04 18.99
C ARG A 198 -8.86 -7.62 18.47
N GLU A 199 -9.99 -6.90 18.51
CA GLU A 199 -10.07 -5.45 18.28
C GLU A 199 -9.40 -4.64 19.41
#